data_AF-C3YJK3-F1
#
_entry.id   AF-C3YJK3-F1
#
_cell.length_a   1.000
_cell.length_b   1.000
_cell.length_c   1.000
_cell.angle_alpha   90.00
_cell.angle_beta   90.00
_cell.angle_gamma   90.00
#
_symmetry.space_group_name_H-M   'P 1'
#
loop_
_entity.id
_entity.type
_entity.pdbx_description
1 polymer ?
#
loop_
_entity_poly.entity_id
_entity_poly.type
_entity_poly.pdbx_seq_one_letter_code
_entity_poly.pdbx_strand_id
1 'polypeptide(L)'
;WPRTSYGKDPAVEGEAGLILPLVLQYLTPTWVSFFGLGAVSAAVMSSADSSILSASSMFARNVYKLVFRQKASEREIIWVMRAAILCEGALATILALTIKTIYGLFLLCGDLVFVILFPQLVCVVHLKFTNTYGSLCGYIVGMILRICGGETIIGLPPAIKYPFFEESTNTQLFPFRTLAMLCSFITILLVSFIAERLFKGEVIPMKYDIAGCYSPDRAQNGPKATEGAMDNAAYQDTTFPAEGKYTPYDDTKL
;
A
#
# COMPACT_ATOMS: atom_id res chain seq x y z
N TRP A 1 35.35 19.41 3.45
CA TRP A 1 34.49 20.50 2.95
C TRP A 1 35.19 21.84 2.72
N PRO A 2 35.93 22.45 3.67
CA PRO A 2 36.53 23.78 3.45
C PRO A 2 37.61 23.83 2.34
N ARG A 3 38.14 22.67 1.93
CA ARG A 3 39.06 22.53 0.78
C ARG A 3 38.36 22.21 -0.56
N THR A 4 37.05 21.99 -0.55
CA THR A 4 36.25 21.76 -1.76
C THR A 4 35.57 23.06 -2.18
N SER A 5 35.20 23.22 -3.46
CA SER A 5 34.48 24.41 -3.95
C SER A 5 33.10 24.61 -3.31
N TYR A 6 32.54 23.59 -2.66
CA TYR A 6 31.33 23.71 -1.83
C TYR A 6 31.56 24.51 -0.53
N GLY A 7 32.77 24.50 0.03
CA GLY A 7 33.23 25.41 1.09
C GLY A 7 32.59 25.27 2.48
N LYS A 8 31.43 24.62 2.62
CA LYS A 8 30.65 24.51 3.86
C LYS A 8 30.47 23.06 4.29
N ASP A 9 30.32 22.81 5.59
CA ASP A 9 30.03 21.46 6.08
C ASP A 9 28.51 21.17 6.00
N PRO A 10 28.05 20.28 5.09
CA PRO A 10 26.64 19.96 4.92
C PRO A 10 26.01 19.29 6.15
N ALA A 11 26.81 18.70 7.04
CA ALA A 11 26.30 18.14 8.30
C ALA A 11 25.89 19.23 9.29
N VAL A 12 26.54 20.40 9.24
CA VAL A 12 26.28 21.53 10.15
C VAL A 12 25.12 22.39 9.64
N GLU A 13 24.93 22.48 8.33
CA GLU A 13 23.87 23.28 7.68
C GLU A 13 22.50 22.58 7.61
N GLY A 14 22.37 21.37 8.18
CA GLY A 14 21.13 20.59 8.09
C GLY A 14 20.87 19.94 6.72
N GLU A 15 21.87 19.95 5.83
CA GLU A 15 21.85 19.35 4.49
C GLU A 15 22.42 17.91 4.50
N ALA A 16 22.29 17.19 5.62
CA ALA A 16 22.87 15.86 5.78
C ALA A 16 22.42 14.86 4.69
N GLY A 17 21.20 15.02 4.16
CA GLY A 17 20.69 14.21 3.05
C GLY A 17 21.44 14.40 1.73
N LEU A 18 22.18 15.51 1.57
CA LEU A 18 22.98 15.82 0.38
C LEU A 18 24.43 15.37 0.49
N ILE A 19 24.85 14.79 1.62
CA ILE A 19 26.25 14.35 1.81
C ILE A 19 26.69 13.39 0.70
N LEU A 20 25.88 12.38 0.38
CA LEU A 20 26.22 11.40 -0.64
C LEU A 20 26.43 12.03 -2.04
N PRO A 21 25.47 12.80 -2.61
CA PRO A 21 25.70 13.45 -3.90
C PRO A 21 26.84 14.49 -3.86
N LEU A 22 27.02 15.21 -2.76
CA LEU A 22 28.14 16.17 -2.61
C LEU A 22 29.50 15.46 -2.56
N VAL A 23 29.60 14.31 -1.89
CA VAL A 23 30.83 13.49 -1.86
C VAL A 23 31.14 13.00 -3.27
N LEU A 24 30.16 12.47 -3.99
CA LEU A 24 30.35 12.04 -5.39
C LEU A 24 30.78 13.21 -6.28
N GLN A 25 30.18 14.38 -6.11
CA GLN A 25 30.48 15.54 -6.95
C GLN A 25 31.86 16.16 -6.68
N TYR A 26 32.23 16.33 -5.40
CA TYR A 26 33.38 17.16 -5.02
C TYR A 26 34.60 16.39 -4.52
N LEU A 27 34.45 15.10 -4.16
CA LEU A 27 35.54 14.28 -3.60
C LEU A 27 35.95 13.13 -4.52
N THR A 28 35.32 12.96 -5.67
CA THR A 28 35.67 11.91 -6.64
C THR A 28 36.14 12.48 -7.98
N PRO A 29 36.95 11.73 -8.77
CA PRO A 29 37.30 12.11 -10.13
C PRO A 29 36.08 12.30 -11.02
N THR A 30 36.17 13.15 -12.05
CA THR A 30 35.04 13.52 -12.94
C THR A 30 34.27 12.33 -13.51
N TRP A 31 34.97 11.25 -13.89
CA TRP A 31 34.34 10.04 -14.43
C TRP A 31 33.56 9.27 -13.36
N VAL A 32 34.07 9.16 -12.12
CA VAL A 32 33.36 8.53 -10.99
C VAL A 32 32.12 9.34 -10.62
N SER A 33 32.24 10.67 -10.59
CA SER A 33 31.11 11.57 -10.32
C SER A 33 29.99 11.39 -11.34
N PHE A 34 30.33 11.34 -12.63
CA PHE A 34 29.37 11.13 -13.72
C PHE A 34 28.63 9.80 -13.59
N PHE A 35 29.37 8.68 -13.49
CA PHE A 35 28.74 7.36 -13.36
C PHE A 35 28.03 7.18 -12.01
N GLY A 36 28.56 7.74 -10.93
CA GLY A 36 28.00 7.64 -9.58
C GLY A 36 26.68 8.39 -9.44
N LEU A 37 26.63 9.65 -9.85
CA LEU A 37 25.39 10.43 -9.86
C LEU A 37 24.37 9.86 -10.85
N GLY A 38 24.83 9.38 -12.01
CA GLY A 38 23.98 8.65 -12.96
C GLY A 38 23.38 7.37 -12.37
N ALA A 39 24.17 6.57 -11.65
CA ALA A 39 23.72 5.35 -10.99
C ALA A 39 22.70 5.63 -9.88
N VAL A 40 22.95 6.64 -9.04
CA VAL A 40 21.98 7.07 -8.01
C VAL A 40 20.66 7.52 -8.64
N SER A 41 20.73 8.32 -9.71
CA SER A 41 19.54 8.79 -10.42
C SER A 41 18.75 7.64 -11.04
N ALA A 42 19.45 6.69 -11.69
CA ALA A 42 18.84 5.51 -12.29
C ALA A 42 18.20 4.60 -11.22
N ALA A 43 18.86 4.40 -10.08
CA ALA A 43 18.33 3.60 -8.98
C ALA A 43 17.01 4.19 -8.44
N VAL A 44 16.99 5.50 -8.17
CA VAL A 44 15.78 6.20 -7.69
C VAL A 44 14.66 6.15 -8.73
N MET A 45 14.98 6.37 -10.01
CA MET A 45 14.01 6.30 -11.11
C MET A 45 13.37 4.91 -11.22
N SER A 46 14.15 3.84 -11.11
CA SER A 46 13.63 2.46 -11.17
C SER A 46 12.70 2.12 -9.99
N SER A 47 13.01 2.64 -8.80
CA SER A 47 12.19 2.43 -7.60
C SER A 47 10.90 3.22 -7.66
N ALA A 48 10.97 4.46 -8.16
CA ALA A 48 9.81 5.31 -8.38
C ALA A 48 8.86 4.71 -9.43
N ASP A 49 9.39 4.25 -10.55
CA ASP A 49 8.61 3.62 -11.62
C ASP A 49 7.86 2.38 -11.11
N SER A 50 8.56 1.49 -10.41
CA SER A 50 7.95 0.29 -9.81
C SER A 50 6.85 0.63 -8.81
N SER A 51 7.04 1.67 -7.99
CA SER A 51 6.07 2.10 -6.98
C SER A 51 4.80 2.69 -7.61
N ILE A 52 4.97 3.58 -8.60
CA ILE A 52 3.86 4.20 -9.34
C ILE A 52 3.11 3.13 -10.12
N LEU A 53 3.81 2.24 -10.83
CA LEU A 53 3.16 1.16 -11.57
C LEU A 53 2.37 0.22 -10.65
N SER A 54 2.93 -0.13 -9.48
CA SER A 54 2.24 -0.96 -8.49
C SER A 54 0.98 -0.28 -7.95
N ALA A 55 1.07 0.98 -7.55
CA ALA A 55 -0.07 1.74 -7.02
C ALA A 55 -1.16 1.93 -8.09
N SER A 56 -0.79 2.35 -9.30
CA SER A 56 -1.69 2.50 -10.44
C SER A 56 -2.37 1.19 -10.86
N SER A 57 -1.64 0.07 -10.81
CA SER A 57 -2.19 -1.26 -11.08
C SER A 57 -3.22 -1.69 -10.03
N MET A 58 -2.91 -1.48 -8.75
CA MET A 58 -3.84 -1.74 -7.66
C MET A 58 -5.09 -0.86 -7.77
N PHE A 59 -4.93 0.43 -8.11
CA PHE A 59 -6.07 1.32 -8.32
C PHE A 59 -6.96 0.86 -9.47
N ALA A 60 -6.39 0.58 -10.65
CA ALA A 60 -7.17 0.18 -11.81
C ALA A 60 -7.90 -1.16 -11.61
N ARG A 61 -7.27 -2.13 -10.93
CA ARG A 61 -7.85 -3.47 -10.74
C ARG A 61 -8.72 -3.58 -9.48
N ASN A 62 -8.27 -3.07 -8.35
CA ASN A 62 -8.96 -3.25 -7.06
C ASN A 62 -9.97 -2.15 -6.78
N VAL A 63 -9.81 -0.96 -7.34
CA VAL A 63 -10.75 0.15 -7.15
C VAL A 63 -11.63 0.32 -8.38
N TYR A 64 -11.05 0.61 -9.55
CA TYR A 64 -11.84 0.92 -10.74
C TYR A 64 -12.72 -0.25 -11.21
N LYS A 65 -12.13 -1.44 -11.38
CA LYS A 65 -12.88 -2.63 -11.81
C LYS A 65 -13.94 -3.05 -10.78
N LEU A 66 -13.60 -3.12 -9.49
CA LEU A 66 -14.53 -3.64 -8.47
C LEU A 66 -15.63 -2.66 -8.07
N VAL A 67 -15.31 -1.37 -7.97
CA VAL A 67 -16.23 -0.33 -7.44
C VAL A 67 -17.01 0.36 -8.55
N PHE A 68 -16.34 0.74 -9.65
CA PHE A 68 -16.95 1.59 -10.68
C PHE A 68 -17.50 0.78 -11.86
N ARG A 69 -16.72 -0.19 -12.38
CA ARG A 69 -17.12 -0.94 -13.58
C ARG A 69 -16.62 -2.38 -13.56
N GLN A 70 -17.45 -3.26 -12.99
CA GLN A 70 -17.15 -4.71 -12.84
C GLN A 70 -16.95 -5.46 -14.17
N LYS A 71 -17.48 -4.91 -15.28
CA LYS A 71 -17.32 -5.46 -16.63
C LYS A 71 -16.31 -4.68 -17.49
N ALA A 72 -15.34 -3.98 -16.89
CA ALA A 72 -14.31 -3.27 -17.63
C ALA A 72 -13.43 -4.25 -18.44
N SER A 73 -13.17 -3.91 -19.70
CA SER A 73 -12.27 -4.67 -20.57
C SER A 73 -10.81 -4.40 -20.19
N GLU A 74 -9.90 -5.35 -20.46
CA GLU A 74 -8.46 -5.16 -20.20
C GLU A 74 -7.88 -3.92 -20.91
N ARG A 75 -8.39 -3.58 -22.12
CA ARG A 75 -7.97 -2.35 -22.81
C ARG A 75 -8.35 -1.08 -22.04
N GLU A 76 -9.51 -1.09 -21.41
CA GLU A 76 -9.98 0.02 -20.57
C GLU A 76 -9.16 0.13 -19.29
N ILE A 77 -8.84 -0.99 -18.65
CA ILE A 77 -8.00 -1.04 -17.44
C ILE A 77 -6.61 -0.46 -17.71
N ILE A 78 -6.01 -0.75 -18.88
CA ILE A 78 -4.72 -0.18 -19.27
C ILE A 78 -4.80 1.34 -19.43
N TRP A 79 -5.88 1.87 -20.01
CA TRP A 79 -6.08 3.32 -20.12
C TRP A 79 -6.25 3.99 -18.76
N VAL A 80 -7.02 3.37 -17.86
CA VAL A 80 -7.16 3.84 -16.47
C VAL A 80 -5.83 3.80 -15.73
N MET A 81 -5.05 2.74 -15.91
CA MET A 81 -3.70 2.63 -15.32
C MET A 81 -2.78 3.75 -15.82
N ARG A 82 -2.78 4.06 -17.12
CA ARG A 82 -2.00 5.18 -17.68
C ARG A 82 -2.43 6.53 -17.11
N ALA A 83 -3.73 6.75 -16.94
CA ALA A 83 -4.24 7.97 -16.30
C ALA A 83 -3.84 8.04 -14.82
N ALA A 84 -3.91 6.92 -14.09
CA ALA A 84 -3.48 6.83 -12.70
C ALA A 84 -1.98 7.14 -12.54
N ILE A 85 -1.12 6.64 -13.43
CA ILE A 85 0.32 6.95 -13.44
C ILE A 85 0.56 8.46 -13.54
N LEU A 86 -0.16 9.15 -14.44
CA LEU A 86 -0.04 10.61 -14.59
C LEU A 86 -0.54 11.35 -13.34
N CYS A 87 -1.66 10.91 -12.77
CA CYS A 87 -2.21 11.50 -11.54
C CYS A 87 -1.27 11.30 -10.33
N GLU A 88 -0.80 10.07 -10.10
CA GLU A 88 0.12 9.73 -9.02
C GLU A 88 1.46 10.46 -9.17
N GLY A 89 2.00 10.54 -10.39
CA GLY A 89 3.22 11.32 -10.68
C GLY A 89 3.05 12.81 -10.40
N ALA A 90 1.91 13.40 -10.77
CA ALA A 90 1.60 14.80 -10.47
C ALA A 90 1.49 15.03 -8.95
N LEU A 91 0.76 14.16 -8.23
CA LEU A 91 0.64 14.24 -6.77
C LEU A 91 1.98 14.07 -6.05
N ALA A 92 2.80 13.10 -6.47
CA ALA A 92 4.13 12.90 -5.93
C ALA A 92 5.03 14.11 -6.16
N THR A 93 4.95 14.74 -7.35
CA THR A 93 5.69 15.98 -7.66
C THR A 93 5.26 17.14 -6.77
N ILE A 94 3.95 17.32 -6.56
CA ILE A 94 3.42 18.36 -5.66
C ILE A 94 3.91 18.14 -4.23
N LEU A 95 3.85 16.91 -3.73
CA LEU A 95 4.36 16.56 -2.39
C LEU A 95 5.86 16.81 -2.29
N ALA A 96 6.64 16.44 -3.31
CA ALA A 96 8.09 16.68 -3.35
C ALA A 96 8.45 18.17 -3.31
N LEU A 97 7.64 19.04 -3.92
CA LEU A 97 7.85 20.50 -3.90
C LEU A 97 7.36 21.17 -2.61
N THR A 98 6.42 20.56 -1.90
CA THR A 98 5.77 21.16 -0.72
C THR A 98 6.39 20.72 0.60
N ILE A 99 6.85 19.46 0.68
CA ILE A 99 7.34 18.86 1.93
C ILE A 99 8.81 19.21 2.16
N LYS A 100 9.11 19.72 3.35
CA LYS A 100 10.46 20.14 3.75
C LYS A 100 11.35 18.98 4.21
N THR A 101 10.78 17.87 4.67
CA THR A 101 11.52 16.76 5.28
C THR A 101 11.14 15.41 4.69
N ILE A 102 12.09 14.77 3.99
CA ILE A 102 11.92 13.42 3.41
C ILE A 102 11.77 12.38 4.52
N TYR A 103 12.60 12.49 5.57
CA TYR A 103 12.56 11.58 6.71
C TYR A 103 11.22 11.61 7.44
N GLY A 104 10.62 12.80 7.60
CA GLY A 104 9.31 12.95 8.22
C GLY A 104 8.22 12.22 7.44
N LEU A 105 8.17 12.42 6.12
CA LEU A 105 7.21 11.72 5.27
C LEU A 105 7.40 10.21 5.29
N PHE A 106 8.66 9.73 5.29
CA PHE A 106 8.96 8.31 5.40
C PHE A 106 8.43 7.70 6.70
N LEU A 107 8.65 8.38 7.84
CA LEU A 107 8.11 7.97 9.13
C LEU A 107 6.58 7.99 9.12
N LEU A 108 5.96 9.03 8.56
CA LEU A 108 4.50 9.13 8.48
C LEU A 108 3.88 7.96 7.70
N CYS A 109 4.45 7.62 6.54
CA CYS A 109 4.03 6.47 5.76
C CYS A 109 4.24 5.16 6.55
N GLY A 110 5.41 5.00 7.17
CA GLY A 110 5.73 3.83 8.00
C GLY A 110 4.78 3.66 9.18
N ASP A 111 4.38 4.76 9.82
CA ASP A 111 3.42 4.74 10.92
C ASP A 111 2.04 4.24 10.49
N LEU A 112 1.55 4.70 9.32
CA LEU A 112 0.27 4.25 8.79
C LEU A 112 0.31 2.75 8.49
N VAL A 113 1.38 2.28 7.84
CA VAL A 113 1.59 0.84 7.60
C VAL A 113 1.64 0.06 8.92
N PHE A 114 2.36 0.58 9.91
CA PHE A 114 2.51 -0.07 11.22
C PHE A 114 1.20 -0.13 12.02
N VAL A 115 0.39 0.92 12.01
CA VAL A 115 -0.85 0.95 12.79
C VAL A 115 -1.99 0.22 12.08
N ILE A 116 -2.03 0.23 10.75
CA ILE A 116 -3.21 -0.16 9.96
C ILE A 116 -3.01 -1.42 9.11
N LEU A 117 -1.79 -1.74 8.66
CA LEU A 117 -1.58 -2.94 7.84
C LEU A 117 -0.98 -4.08 8.64
N PHE A 118 -0.06 -3.77 9.55
CA PHE A 118 0.60 -4.78 10.37
C PHE A 118 -0.37 -5.65 11.20
N PRO A 119 -1.32 -5.11 11.99
CA PRO A 119 -2.22 -5.96 12.77
C PRO A 119 -3.07 -6.89 11.88
N GLN A 120 -3.51 -6.39 10.74
CA GLN A 120 -4.36 -7.08 9.77
C GLN A 120 -3.60 -8.22 9.11
N LEU A 121 -2.36 -7.97 8.67
CA LEU A 121 -1.49 -8.97 8.09
C LEU A 121 -1.19 -10.10 9.10
N VAL A 122 -0.82 -9.73 10.34
CA VAL A 122 -0.53 -10.71 11.40
C VAL A 122 -1.76 -11.59 11.68
N CYS A 123 -2.94 -10.98 11.80
CA CYS A 123 -4.17 -11.72 12.04
C CYS A 123 -4.54 -12.65 10.87
N VAL A 124 -4.43 -12.19 9.62
CA VAL A 124 -4.78 -13.00 8.44
C VAL A 124 -3.82 -14.18 8.24
N VAL A 125 -2.51 -13.99 8.48
CA VAL A 125 -1.51 -15.03 8.25
C VAL A 125 -1.46 -16.05 9.39
N HIS A 126 -1.54 -15.60 10.65
CA HIS A 126 -1.30 -16.48 11.80
C HIS A 126 -2.58 -16.92 12.52
N LEU A 127 -3.70 -16.21 12.38
CA LEU A 127 -4.92 -16.44 13.17
C LEU A 127 -6.11 -16.79 12.27
N LYS A 128 -6.37 -18.09 12.14
CA LYS A 128 -7.42 -18.66 11.26
C LYS A 128 -8.84 -18.23 11.59
N PHE A 129 -9.10 -17.73 12.80
CA PHE A 129 -10.42 -17.27 13.23
C PHE A 129 -10.72 -15.81 12.85
N THR A 130 -9.75 -15.10 12.26
CA THR A 130 -9.92 -13.71 11.83
C THR A 130 -10.91 -13.61 10.68
N ASN A 131 -11.82 -12.65 10.74
CA ASN A 131 -12.84 -12.41 9.73
C ASN A 131 -12.85 -10.96 9.21
N THR A 132 -13.55 -10.73 8.11
CA THR A 132 -13.63 -9.41 7.45
C THR A 132 -14.22 -8.34 8.39
N TYR A 133 -15.18 -8.71 9.24
CA TYR A 133 -15.79 -7.79 10.21
C TYR A 133 -14.79 -7.28 11.24
N GLY A 134 -14.01 -8.19 11.86
CA GLY A 134 -12.97 -7.80 12.81
C GLY A 134 -11.88 -6.97 12.15
N SER A 135 -11.46 -7.35 10.94
CA SER A 135 -10.49 -6.57 10.15
C SER A 135 -10.96 -5.15 9.87
N LEU A 136 -12.24 -4.98 9.47
CA LEU A 136 -12.83 -3.66 9.20
C LEU A 136 -12.94 -2.82 10.48
N CYS A 137 -13.42 -3.38 11.58
CA CYS A 137 -13.50 -2.68 12.86
C CYS A 137 -12.11 -2.27 13.36
N GLY A 138 -11.13 -3.17 13.28
CA GLY A 138 -9.74 -2.88 13.64
C GLY A 138 -9.12 -1.78 12.78
N TYR A 139 -9.39 -1.80 11.47
CA TYR A 139 -8.98 -0.74 10.54
C TYR A 139 -9.53 0.63 10.98
N ILE A 140 -10.84 0.71 11.24
CA ILE A 140 -11.51 1.96 11.66
C ILE A 140 -10.93 2.47 12.98
N VAL A 141 -10.80 1.59 13.99
CA VAL A 141 -10.25 1.97 15.30
C VAL A 141 -8.80 2.43 15.18
N GLY A 142 -7.96 1.70 14.45
CA GLY A 142 -6.56 2.08 14.22
C GLY A 142 -6.42 3.43 13.51
N MET A 143 -7.21 3.65 12.46
CA MET A 143 -7.28 4.92 11.73
C MET A 143 -7.69 6.08 12.62
N ILE A 144 -8.77 5.94 13.39
CA ILE A 144 -9.27 7.00 14.27
C ILE A 144 -8.21 7.33 15.33
N LEU A 145 -7.67 6.32 16.02
CA LEU A 145 -6.66 6.55 17.06
C LEU A 145 -5.38 7.20 16.51
N ARG A 146 -4.96 6.82 15.30
CA ARG A 146 -3.78 7.40 14.64
C ARG A 146 -3.99 8.85 14.24
N ILE A 147 -5.15 9.19 13.68
CA ILE A 147 -5.51 10.56 13.28
C ILE A 147 -5.72 11.44 14.51
N CYS A 148 -6.42 10.94 15.53
CA CYS A 148 -6.65 11.67 16.77
C CYS A 148 -5.37 11.94 17.58
N GLY A 149 -4.32 11.13 17.41
CA GLY A 149 -2.99 11.39 17.96
C GLY A 149 -2.28 12.60 17.33
N GLY A 150 -2.81 13.18 16.25
CA GLY A 150 -2.20 14.31 15.57
C GLY A 150 -0.94 13.94 14.79
N GLU A 151 -0.46 14.90 14.00
CA GLU A 151 0.77 14.77 13.23
C GLU A 151 1.39 16.14 12.98
N THR A 152 2.56 16.37 13.55
CA THR A 152 3.28 17.65 13.48
C THR A 152 3.75 17.98 12.07
N ILE A 153 4.03 16.97 11.24
CA ILE A 153 4.57 17.16 9.88
C ILE A 153 3.53 17.77 8.93
N ILE A 154 2.27 17.33 9.05
CA ILE A 154 1.14 17.83 8.24
C ILE A 154 0.36 18.95 8.94
N GLY A 155 0.81 19.38 10.13
CA GLY A 155 0.14 20.41 10.92
C GLY A 155 -1.19 19.99 11.52
N LEU A 156 -1.43 18.69 11.71
CA LEU A 156 -2.67 18.17 12.29
C LEU A 156 -2.58 18.23 13.83
N PRO A 157 -3.39 19.09 14.50
CA PRO A 157 -3.36 19.18 15.95
C PRO A 157 -3.88 17.88 16.59
N PRO A 158 -3.29 17.43 17.71
CA PRO A 158 -3.75 16.24 18.41
C PRO A 158 -5.11 16.50 19.06
N ALA A 159 -6.11 15.71 18.69
CA ALA A 159 -7.43 15.72 19.33
C ALA A 159 -7.41 15.00 20.68
N ILE A 160 -6.63 13.93 20.79
CA ILE A 160 -6.39 13.19 22.04
C ILE A 160 -5.00 13.55 22.55
N LYS A 161 -4.96 14.23 23.70
CA LYS A 161 -3.72 14.47 24.44
C LYS A 161 -3.44 13.24 25.32
N TYR A 162 -2.54 12.37 24.86
CA TYR A 162 -2.09 11.23 25.66
C TYR A 162 -1.26 11.70 26.87
N PRO A 163 -1.14 10.88 27.94
CA PRO A 163 -0.27 11.20 29.08
C PRO A 163 1.14 11.57 28.60
N PHE A 164 1.84 12.50 29.27
CA PHE A 164 3.12 13.07 28.80
C PHE A 164 3.02 13.91 27.51
N PHE A 165 1.91 14.63 27.32
CA PHE A 165 1.79 15.62 26.26
C PHE A 165 2.55 16.90 26.62
N GLU A 166 3.53 17.26 25.80
CA GLU A 166 4.32 18.47 25.98
C GLU A 166 3.68 19.62 25.18
N GLU A 167 2.99 20.51 25.88
CA GLU A 167 2.18 21.59 25.28
C GLU A 167 3.04 22.67 24.60
N SER A 168 4.31 22.80 25.02
CA SER A 168 5.28 23.75 24.46
C SER A 168 5.75 23.38 23.05
N THR A 169 5.83 22.08 22.74
CA THR A 169 6.39 21.58 21.47
C THR A 169 5.34 20.88 20.61
N ASN A 170 4.09 20.74 21.10
CA ASN A 170 3.01 19.93 20.49
C ASN A 170 3.43 18.48 20.21
N THR A 171 4.37 17.95 20.97
CA THR A 171 4.91 16.59 20.79
C THR A 171 4.31 15.63 21.78
N GLN A 172 3.89 14.47 21.28
CA GLN A 172 3.45 13.35 22.12
C GLN A 172 4.67 12.47 22.46
N LEU A 173 5.11 12.48 23.72
CA LEU A 173 6.21 11.64 24.20
C LEU A 173 5.76 10.20 24.45
N PHE A 174 4.47 10.00 24.75
CA PHE A 174 3.90 8.67 24.89
C PHE A 174 3.89 7.93 23.55
N PRO A 175 4.22 6.61 23.52
CA PRO A 175 4.23 5.80 22.30
C PRO A 175 2.80 5.49 21.80
N PHE A 176 2.05 6.54 21.45
CA PHE A 176 0.65 6.45 21.05
C PHE A 176 0.46 5.63 19.78
N ARG A 177 1.46 5.58 18.90
CA ARG A 177 1.47 4.76 17.68
C ARG A 177 1.40 3.27 18.02
N THR A 178 2.18 2.82 18.98
CA THR A 178 2.15 1.44 19.48
C THR A 178 0.84 1.15 20.20
N LEU A 179 0.34 2.09 21.00
CA LEU A 179 -0.98 1.94 21.62
C LEU A 179 -2.09 1.78 20.57
N ALA A 180 -2.12 2.63 19.55
CA ALA A 180 -3.10 2.57 18.47
C ALA A 180 -3.03 1.23 17.71
N MET A 181 -1.82 0.74 17.42
CA MET A 181 -1.60 -0.57 16.81
C MET A 181 -2.14 -1.69 17.69
N LEU A 182 -1.85 -1.69 18.99
CA LEU A 182 -2.35 -2.71 19.93
C LEU A 182 -3.87 -2.66 20.08
N CYS A 183 -4.46 -1.46 20.16
CA CYS A 183 -5.91 -1.29 20.18
C CYS A 183 -6.56 -1.81 18.90
N SER A 184 -5.97 -1.53 17.73
CA SER A 184 -6.42 -2.10 16.45
C SER A 184 -6.35 -3.63 16.48
N PHE A 185 -5.21 -4.19 16.87
CA PHE A 185 -5.00 -5.64 16.95
C PHE A 185 -6.03 -6.32 17.88
N ILE A 186 -6.18 -5.83 19.11
CA ILE A 186 -7.14 -6.35 20.09
C ILE A 186 -8.57 -6.25 19.54
N THR A 187 -8.92 -5.14 18.88
CA THR A 187 -10.24 -4.97 18.26
C THR A 187 -10.49 -6.03 17.20
N ILE A 188 -9.51 -6.33 16.34
CA ILE A 188 -9.63 -7.40 15.34
C ILE A 188 -9.94 -8.72 16.03
N LEU A 189 -9.17 -9.10 17.06
CA LEU A 189 -9.36 -10.37 17.75
C LEU A 189 -10.72 -10.47 18.45
N LEU A 190 -11.10 -9.43 19.20
CA LEU A 190 -12.35 -9.42 19.95
C LEU A 190 -13.56 -9.45 19.02
N VAL A 191 -13.60 -8.58 18.01
CA VAL A 191 -14.71 -8.53 17.07
C VAL A 191 -14.76 -9.80 16.23
N SER A 192 -13.61 -10.35 15.83
CA SER A 192 -13.60 -11.60 15.09
C SER A 192 -14.09 -12.78 15.93
N PHE A 193 -13.67 -12.88 17.19
CA PHE A 193 -14.13 -13.91 18.12
C PHE A 193 -15.64 -13.80 18.43
N ILE A 194 -16.13 -12.58 18.68
CA ILE A 194 -17.56 -12.32 18.91
C ILE A 194 -18.36 -12.71 17.67
N ALA A 195 -17.94 -12.26 16.49
CA ALA A 195 -18.63 -12.58 15.23
C ALA A 195 -18.66 -14.09 14.98
N GLU A 196 -17.55 -14.80 15.19
CA GLU A 196 -17.50 -16.25 15.03
C GLU A 196 -18.49 -16.95 15.97
N ARG A 197 -18.54 -16.56 17.25
CA ARG A 197 -19.50 -17.12 18.20
C ARG A 197 -20.95 -16.80 17.87
N LEU A 198 -21.21 -15.61 17.36
CA LEU A 198 -22.55 -15.13 17.08
C LEU A 198 -23.16 -15.83 15.85
N PHE A 199 -22.35 -16.08 14.82
CA PHE A 199 -22.77 -16.81 13.62
C PHE A 199 -22.74 -18.34 13.79
N LYS A 200 -21.72 -18.91 14.46
CA LYS A 200 -21.67 -20.36 14.72
C LYS A 200 -22.64 -20.81 15.82
N GLY A 201 -22.98 -19.92 16.75
CA GLY A 201 -23.94 -20.19 17.82
C GLY A 201 -25.40 -20.01 17.42
N GLU A 202 -25.69 -19.77 16.13
CA GLU A 202 -27.04 -19.53 15.57
C GLU A 202 -27.82 -18.36 16.23
N VAL A 203 -27.13 -17.49 16.98
CA VAL A 203 -27.75 -16.35 17.67
C VAL A 203 -28.21 -15.29 16.68
N ILE A 204 -27.52 -15.15 15.53
CA ILE A 204 -27.90 -14.25 14.45
C ILE A 204 -28.18 -15.03 13.16
N PRO A 205 -29.29 -14.73 12.46
CA PRO A 205 -29.59 -15.32 11.16
C PRO A 205 -28.48 -15.02 10.13
N MET A 206 -28.10 -16.02 9.33
CA MET A 206 -27.09 -15.87 8.26
C MET A 206 -27.42 -14.78 7.21
N LYS A 207 -28.65 -14.25 7.20
CA LYS A 207 -29.05 -13.10 6.37
C LYS A 207 -28.24 -11.83 6.64
N TYR A 208 -27.64 -11.69 7.84
CA TYR A 208 -26.82 -10.54 8.20
C TYR A 208 -25.33 -10.70 7.84
N ASP A 209 -24.93 -11.81 7.20
CA ASP A 209 -23.57 -12.02 6.71
C ASP A 209 -23.31 -11.26 5.39
N ILE A 210 -23.33 -9.92 5.46
CA ILE A 210 -23.00 -8.98 4.37
C ILE A 210 -21.62 -9.28 3.75
N ALA A 211 -20.65 -9.73 4.55
CA ALA A 211 -19.29 -10.01 4.09
C ALA A 211 -19.10 -11.45 3.59
N GLY A 212 -20.16 -12.28 3.60
CA GLY A 212 -20.12 -13.68 3.17
C GLY A 212 -19.03 -14.48 3.87
N CYS A 213 -18.74 -14.22 5.14
CA CYS A 213 -17.69 -14.89 5.90
C CYS A 213 -18.07 -16.31 6.32
N TYR A 214 -19.37 -16.59 6.44
CA TYR A 214 -19.92 -17.81 7.02
C TYR A 214 -20.95 -18.51 6.12
N SER A 215 -21.24 -17.96 4.94
CA SER A 215 -22.11 -18.62 3.94
C SER A 215 -21.53 -19.97 3.47
N PRO A 216 -22.34 -21.04 3.36
CA PRO A 216 -21.89 -22.38 2.95
C PRO A 216 -21.22 -22.43 1.57
N ASP A 217 -21.52 -21.48 0.67
CA ASP A 217 -20.87 -21.38 -0.64
C ASP A 217 -19.36 -21.13 -0.57
N ARG A 218 -18.88 -20.45 0.49
CA ARG A 218 -17.45 -20.16 0.71
C ARG A 218 -16.70 -21.33 1.35
N ALA A 219 -17.40 -22.25 2.01
CA ALA A 219 -16.83 -23.47 2.57
C ALA A 219 -16.53 -24.53 1.49
N GLN A 220 -17.33 -24.57 0.42
CA GLN A 220 -17.04 -25.41 -0.76
C GLN A 220 -16.07 -24.72 -1.73
N ASN A 221 -16.20 -23.41 -1.94
CA ASN A 221 -15.33 -22.62 -2.80
C ASN A 221 -14.51 -21.68 -1.93
N GLY A 222 -13.36 -22.13 -1.41
CA GLY A 222 -12.40 -21.28 -0.70
C GLY A 222 -11.93 -20.05 -1.52
N PRO A 223 -10.78 -19.42 -1.23
CA PRO A 223 -10.36 -18.17 -1.91
C PRO A 223 -10.32 -18.21 -3.46
N LYS A 224 -10.50 -19.40 -4.06
CA LYS A 224 -10.84 -19.64 -5.46
C LYS A 224 -12.09 -18.93 -6.00
N ALA A 225 -13.03 -18.45 -5.18
CA ALA A 225 -14.15 -17.64 -5.72
C ALA A 225 -13.71 -16.20 -6.08
N THR A 226 -12.69 -15.67 -5.39
CA THR A 226 -12.11 -14.34 -5.66
C THR A 226 -10.96 -14.43 -6.65
N GLU A 227 -10.13 -15.48 -6.54
CA GLU A 227 -9.11 -15.81 -7.54
C GLU A 227 -9.76 -16.28 -8.85
N GLY A 228 -10.81 -17.11 -8.85
CA GLY A 228 -11.49 -17.53 -10.08
C GLY A 228 -12.22 -16.40 -10.81
N ALA A 229 -12.59 -15.33 -10.11
CA ALA A 229 -13.11 -14.11 -10.75
C ALA A 229 -11.99 -13.19 -11.28
N MET A 230 -10.78 -13.27 -10.71
CA MET A 230 -9.59 -12.52 -11.15
C MET A 230 -8.77 -13.26 -12.22
N ASP A 231 -8.59 -14.59 -12.13
CA ASP A 231 -7.88 -15.47 -13.07
C ASP A 231 -8.66 -15.65 -14.37
N ASN A 232 -9.99 -15.86 -14.31
CA ASN A 232 -10.81 -15.90 -15.53
C ASN A 232 -10.84 -14.54 -16.26
N ALA A 233 -10.42 -13.46 -15.60
CA ALA A 233 -10.27 -12.15 -16.21
C ALA A 233 -8.82 -11.82 -16.60
N ALA A 234 -7.82 -12.49 -16.00
CA ALA A 234 -6.39 -12.27 -16.26
C ALA A 234 -5.79 -13.26 -17.25
N TYR A 235 -6.48 -14.37 -17.56
CA TYR A 235 -5.97 -15.40 -18.46
C TYR A 235 -7.09 -15.94 -19.37
N GLN A 236 -7.46 -15.15 -20.40
CA GLN A 236 -7.97 -15.73 -21.64
C GLN A 236 -6.75 -16.04 -22.52
N ASP A 237 -6.38 -17.31 -22.53
CA ASP A 237 -5.32 -17.90 -23.34
C ASP A 237 -5.37 -17.38 -24.79
N THR A 238 -4.36 -16.61 -25.18
CA THR A 238 -3.87 -16.64 -26.56
C THR A 238 -2.88 -17.80 -26.69
N THR A 239 -3.36 -19.03 -26.53
CA THR A 239 -2.63 -20.21 -27.03
C THR A 239 -2.94 -20.37 -28.50
N PHE A 240 -1.95 -20.06 -29.33
CA PHE A 240 -1.87 -20.61 -30.68
C PHE A 240 -1.93 -22.15 -30.57
N PRO A 241 -2.74 -22.86 -31.38
CA PRO A 241 -2.88 -24.30 -31.26
C PRO A 241 -1.58 -24.99 -31.71
N ALA A 242 -0.85 -25.56 -30.74
CA ALA A 242 0.23 -26.49 -31.01
C ALA A 242 -0.34 -27.91 -31.13
N GLU A 243 -0.30 -28.42 -32.36
CA GLU A 243 -0.30 -29.83 -32.78
C GLU A 243 -1.46 -30.76 -32.36
N GLY A 244 -2.13 -31.32 -33.37
CA GLY A 244 -2.56 -32.72 -33.29
C GLY A 244 -3.98 -33.12 -33.67
N LYS A 245 -4.65 -32.51 -34.67
CA LYS A 245 -5.68 -33.20 -35.49
C LYS A 245 -5.65 -32.74 -36.94
N TYR A 246 -5.03 -33.54 -37.80
CA TYR A 246 -5.16 -33.43 -39.26
C TYR A 246 -6.62 -33.77 -39.64
N THR A 247 -7.35 -32.81 -40.21
CA THR A 247 -8.57 -33.11 -40.97
C THR A 247 -8.15 -33.41 -42.42
N PRO A 248 -8.52 -34.55 -43.01
CA PRO A 248 -8.19 -34.83 -44.41
C PRO A 248 -8.85 -33.79 -45.32
N TYR A 249 -8.12 -33.38 -46.36
CA TYR A 249 -8.61 -32.53 -47.44
C TYR A 249 -9.65 -33.33 -48.25
N ASP A 250 -10.82 -32.73 -48.46
CA ASP A 250 -11.94 -33.33 -49.20
C ASP A 250 -11.85 -32.92 -50.68
N ASP A 251 -11.30 -33.81 -51.51
CA ASP A 251 -11.13 -33.60 -52.96
C ASP A 251 -12.46 -33.66 -53.75
N THR A 252 -13.62 -33.78 -53.10
CA THR A 252 -14.93 -33.87 -53.78
C THR A 252 -15.65 -32.53 -53.96
N LYS A 253 -14.98 -31.41 -53.67
CA LYS A 253 -15.46 -30.06 -53.99
C LYS A 253 -14.54 -29.36 -54.98
N LEU A 254 -14.63 -29.79 -56.23
CA LEU A 254 -14.37 -28.99 -57.42
C LEU A 254 -15.67 -28.81 -58.20
#